data_AF-A0A3M1HEN3-F1
#
_entry.id   AF-A0A3M1HEN3-F1
#
_cell.length_a   1.000
_cell.length_b   1.000
_cell.length_c   1.000
_cell.angle_alpha   90.00
_cell.angle_beta   90.00
_cell.angle_gamma   90.00
#
_symmetry.space_group_name_H-M   'P 1'
#
loop_
_entity.id
_entity.type
_entity.pdbx_description
1 polymer ?
#
loop_
_entity_poly.entity_id
_entity_poly.type
_entity_poly.pdbx_seq_one_letter_code
_entity_poly.pdbx_strand_id
1 'polypeptide(L)' 'MVSVAVFGASGYVGAELIRLIARHPEMRLVCTAAG' A
#
# COMPACT_ATOMS: atom_id res chain seq x y z
N MET A 1 -12.04 6.37 6.85
CA MET A 1 -10.65 6.39 6.33
C MET A 1 -9.84 5.32 7.06
N VAL A 2 -9.39 4.30 6.35
CA VAL A 2 -8.65 3.13 6.86
C VAL A 2 -7.15 3.34 6.66
N SER A 3 -6.38 3.16 7.72
CA SER A 3 -4.92 3.24 7.69
C SER A 3 -4.32 1.89 7.29
N VAL A 4 -3.49 1.87 6.26
CA VAL A 4 -2.94 0.63 5.69
C VAL A 4 -1.41 0.67 5.70
N ALA A 5 -0.80 -0.42 6.14
CA ALA A 5 0.64 -0.68 6.01
C ALA A 5 0.87 -1.84 5.04
N VAL A 6 1.89 -1.74 4.19
CA VAL A 6 2.23 -2.77 3.18
C VAL A 6 3.63 -3.33 3.44
N PHE A 7 3.71 -4.63 3.70
CA PHE A 7 4.96 -5.39 3.80
C PHE A 7 5.22 -6.14 2.48
N GLY A 8 6.45 -6.10 1.99
CA GLY A 8 6.79 -6.63 0.67
C GLY A 8 6.49 -5.65 -0.47
N ALA A 9 6.64 -4.35 -0.20
CA ALA A 9 6.33 -3.27 -1.14
C ALA A 9 7.17 -3.31 -2.45
N SER A 10 8.31 -4.00 -2.45
CA SER A 10 9.19 -4.17 -3.61
C SER A 10 8.71 -5.25 -4.60
N GLY A 11 7.82 -6.16 -4.17
CA GLY A 11 7.26 -7.19 -5.05
C GLY A 11 6.14 -6.64 -5.93
N TYR A 12 5.86 -7.33 -7.05
CA TYR A 12 4.79 -6.95 -7.98
C TYR A 12 3.44 -6.77 -7.27
N VAL A 13 3.09 -7.69 -6.38
CA VAL A 13 1.84 -7.62 -5.58
C VAL A 13 1.84 -6.40 -4.67
N GLY A 14 2.95 -6.12 -3.99
CA GLY A 14 3.08 -4.96 -3.11
C GLY A 14 2.94 -3.64 -3.88
N ALA A 15 3.59 -3.54 -5.04
CA ALA A 15 3.51 -2.36 -5.90
C ALA A 15 2.09 -2.12 -6.43
N GLU A 16 1.40 -3.17 -6.89
CA GLU A 16 0.01 -3.05 -7.38
C GLU A 16 -0.98 -2.74 -6.25
N LEU A 17 -0.77 -3.31 -5.06
CA LEU A 17 -1.58 -2.99 -3.90
C LEU A 17 -1.43 -1.50 -3.51
N ILE A 18 -0.20 -0.98 -3.52
CA ILE A 18 0.07 0.45 -3.29
C ILE A 18 -0.62 1.31 -4.37
N ARG A 19 -0.56 0.92 -5.65
CA ARG A 19 -1.23 1.62 -6.76
C ARG A 19 -2.74 1.74 -6.54
N LEU A 20 -3.38 0.69 -6.06
CA LEU A 20 -4.81 0.68 -5.74
C LEU A 20 -5.13 1.55 -4.51
N ILE A 21 -4.38 1.37 -3.41
CA ILE A 21 -4.55 2.16 -2.18
C ILE A 21 -4.40 3.65 -2.44
N ALA A 22 -3.42 4.05 -3.27
CA ALA A 22 -3.16 5.46 -3.61
C ALA A 22 -4.33 6.14 -4.33
N ARG A 23 -5.26 5.38 -4.91
CA ARG A 23 -6.46 5.90 -5.60
C ARG A 23 -7.75 5.63 -4.84
N HIS A 24 -7.71 4.99 -3.67
CA HIS A 24 -8.91 4.60 -2.94
C HIS A 24 -9.40 5.76 -2.05
N PRO A 25 -10.66 6.19 -2.15
CA PRO A 25 -11.16 7.38 -1.47
C PRO A 25 -11.17 7.26 0.06
N GLU A 26 -11.25 6.02 0.56
CA GLU A 26 -11.36 5.76 2.00
C GLU A 26 -10.12 5.12 2.61
N MET A 27 -9.00 5.03 1.90
CA MET A 27 -7.77 4.43 2.43
C MET A 27 -6.61 5.43 2.43
N ARG A 28 -5.70 5.22 3.36
CA ARG A 28 -4.45 5.98 3.46
C ARG A 28 -3.29 5.02 3.73
N LEU A 29 -2.29 5.06 2.86
CA LEU A 29 -1.03 4.36 3.09
C LEU A 29 -0.25 5.08 4.20
N VAL A 30 0.08 4.38 5.28
CA VAL A 30 0.81 4.96 6.42
C VAL A 30 2.22 4.42 6.59
N CYS A 31 2.53 3.27 5.97
CA CYS A 31 3.86 2.67 6.01
C CYS A 31 4.07 1.71 4.82
N THR A 32 5.29 1.67 4.31
CA THR A 32 5.77 0.61 3.41
C THR A 32 7.05 0.02 3.96
N ALA A 33 7.19 -1.29 3.82
CA ALA A 33 8.42 -2.00 4.15
C ALA A 33 8.79 -2.94 3.02
N ALA A 34 10.07 -2.99 2.71
CA ALA A 34 10.67 -3.90 1.75
C ALA A 34 11.92 -4.52 2.38
N GLY A 35 12.16 -5.78 2.06
CA GLY A 35 13.44 -6.47 2.30
C GLY A 35 14.26 -6.50 1.01
#